data_AF-A0A378TT50-F1
#
_entry.id   AF-A0A378TT50-F1
#
_cell.length_a   1.000
_cell.length_b   1.000
_cell.length_c   1.000
_cell.angle_alpha   90.00
_cell.angle_beta   90.00
_cell.angle_gamma   90.00
#
_symmetry.space_group_name_H-M   'P 1'
#
loop_
_entity.id
_entity.type
_entity.pdbx_description
1 polymer ?
#
loop_
_entity_poly.entity_id
_entity_poly.type
_entity_poly.pdbx_seq_one_letter_code
_entity_poly.pdbx_strand_id
1 'polypeptide(L)'
;MTTATVFCENWQIDCCGDPFKIGDNVEWDCNYTYDDYRIKEAQYEYEAHLEAEVIIRGVVAEIYDVAFEQKDGAVFSYAIKPIEQVTRFGTTSGFLAVLHNVEVIK
;
A
#
# COMPACT_ATOMS: atom_id res chain seq x y z
N MET A 1 -0.09 2.35 20.43
CA MET A 1 0.42 2.82 19.13
C MET A 1 -0.63 2.47 18.11
N THR A 2 -1.16 3.45 17.37
CA THR A 2 -2.10 3.19 16.27
C THR A 2 -1.33 2.71 15.05
N THR A 3 -1.89 1.72 14.35
CA THR A 3 -1.27 1.11 13.17
C THR A 3 -2.29 1.02 12.04
N ALA A 4 -1.81 1.08 10.80
CA ALA A 4 -2.61 0.85 9.61
C ALA A 4 -1.77 0.16 8.54
N THR A 5 -2.41 -0.63 7.69
CA THR A 5 -1.79 -1.21 6.50
C THR A 5 -2.38 -0.59 5.24
N VAL A 6 -1.50 -0.11 4.36
CA VAL A 6 -1.88 0.51 3.08
C VAL A 6 -1.26 -0.28 1.94
N PHE A 7 -2.07 -0.72 1.00
CA PHE A 7 -1.60 -1.29 -0.25
C PHE A 7 -1.42 -0.22 -1.31
N CYS A 8 -0.29 -0.24 -2.00
CA CYS A 8 0.00 0.63 -3.13
C CYS A 8 0.33 -0.23 -4.36
N GLU A 9 -0.37 -0.02 -5.48
CA GLU A 9 -0.01 -0.70 -6.73
C GLU A 9 1.25 -0.08 -7.34
N ASN A 10 2.08 -0.89 -8.00
CA ASN A 10 3.33 -0.39 -8.61
C ASN A 10 3.07 0.72 -9.64
N TRP A 11 2.01 0.58 -10.43
CA TRP A 11 1.68 1.58 -11.44
C TRP A 11 1.35 2.94 -10.82
N GLN A 12 0.78 2.98 -9.61
CA GLN A 12 0.45 4.23 -8.92
C GLN A 12 1.73 4.96 -8.51
N ILE A 13 2.69 4.25 -7.93
CA ILE A 13 4.01 4.79 -7.54
C ILE A 13 4.80 5.26 -8.78
N ASP A 14 4.70 4.51 -9.88
CA ASP A 14 5.40 4.85 -11.12
C ASP A 14 4.81 6.09 -11.81
N CYS A 15 3.50 6.28 -11.73
CA CYS A 15 2.79 7.33 -12.46
C CYS A 15 2.75 8.65 -11.67
N CYS A 16 2.24 8.62 -10.43
CA CYS A 16 1.89 9.82 -9.68
C CYS A 16 2.34 9.79 -8.22
N GLY A 17 2.63 8.61 -7.67
CA GLY A 17 3.11 8.45 -6.30
C GLY A 17 4.58 8.86 -6.12
N ASP A 18 4.94 9.02 -4.86
CA ASP A 18 6.32 9.29 -4.45
C ASP A 18 6.96 8.02 -3.86
N PRO A 19 8.23 7.72 -4.22
CA PRO A 19 9.05 6.75 -3.50
C PRO A 19 9.05 7.01 -2.00
N PHE A 20 9.01 5.95 -1.21
CA PHE A 20 9.03 6.03 0.25
C PHE A 20 9.91 4.94 0.85
N LYS A 21 10.40 5.14 2.06
CA LYS A 21 11.23 4.17 2.79
C LYS A 21 10.81 4.09 4.25
N ILE A 22 11.30 3.06 4.94
CA ILE A 22 11.10 2.91 6.38
C ILE A 22 11.61 4.17 7.10
N GLY A 23 10.77 4.70 8.00
CA GLY A 23 11.01 5.91 8.78
C GLY A 23 10.44 7.19 8.16
N ASP A 24 9.98 7.17 6.91
CA ASP A 24 9.36 8.34 6.29
C ASP A 24 7.99 8.64 6.91
N ASN A 25 7.67 9.93 6.99
CA ASN A 25 6.31 10.38 7.28
C ASN A 25 5.56 10.49 5.95
N VAL A 26 4.39 9.86 5.88
CA VAL A 26 3.56 9.84 4.69
C VAL A 26 2.20 10.46 4.97
N GLU A 27 1.63 11.04 3.93
CA GLU A 27 0.25 11.49 3.84
C GLU A 27 -0.28 10.95 2.53
N TRP A 28 -1.24 10.03 2.61
CA TRP A 28 -1.76 9.31 1.46
C TRP A 28 -3.26 9.44 1.37
N ASP A 29 -3.72 9.83 0.20
CA ASP A 29 -5.10 9.71 -0.23
C ASP A 29 -5.42 8.22 -0.43
N CYS A 30 -6.42 7.72 0.31
CA CYS A 30 -6.75 6.31 0.36
C CYS A 30 -8.25 6.03 0.29
N ASN A 31 -8.57 4.84 -0.20
CA ASN A 31 -9.89 4.22 -0.08
C ASN A 31 -9.86 3.08 0.93
N TYR A 32 -11.00 2.75 1.54
CA TYR A 32 -11.09 1.54 2.34
C TYR A 32 -11.03 0.30 1.45
N THR A 33 -10.30 -0.72 1.88
CA THR A 33 -10.30 -2.01 1.16
C THR A 33 -11.63 -2.74 1.42
N TYR A 34 -12.59 -2.63 0.49
CA TYR A 34 -13.87 -3.31 0.58
C TYR A 34 -13.83 -4.65 -0.17
N ASP A 35 -13.53 -5.75 0.51
CA ASP A 35 -13.74 -7.15 0.07
C ASP A 35 -13.23 -7.55 -1.34
N ASP A 36 -12.52 -6.68 -2.08
CA ASP A 36 -11.81 -7.06 -3.28
C ASP A 36 -10.56 -7.80 -2.81
N TYR A 37 -10.60 -9.12 -2.98
CA TYR A 37 -9.65 -10.14 -2.51
C TYR A 37 -8.18 -9.92 -2.92
N ARG A 38 -7.84 -8.74 -3.45
CA ARG A 38 -6.53 -8.37 -3.93
C ARG A 38 -5.50 -8.31 -2.82
N ILE A 39 -5.74 -7.79 -1.61
CA ILE A 39 -4.84 -8.00 -0.45
C ILE A 39 -5.66 -8.03 0.84
N LYS A 40 -5.69 -9.18 1.52
CA LYS A 40 -6.48 -9.34 2.76
C LYS A 40 -5.86 -8.63 3.96
N GLU A 41 -4.56 -8.41 3.91
CA GLU A 41 -3.77 -7.78 4.95
C GLU A 41 -3.86 -6.25 4.91
N ALA A 42 -4.38 -5.65 3.83
CA ALA A 42 -4.51 -4.21 3.67
C ALA A 42 -5.84 -3.71 4.26
N GLN A 43 -5.77 -2.66 5.07
CA GLN A 43 -6.95 -1.95 5.57
C GLN A 43 -7.39 -0.83 4.60
N TYR A 44 -6.42 -0.32 3.85
CA TYR A 44 -6.59 0.79 2.90
C TYR A 44 -5.87 0.49 1.60
N GLU A 45 -6.36 1.08 0.52
CA GLU A 45 -5.69 1.11 -0.78
C GLU A 45 -5.34 2.57 -1.10
N TYR A 46 -4.08 2.81 -1.48
CA TYR A 46 -3.63 4.11 -1.96
C TYR A 46 -4.39 4.47 -3.24
N GLU A 47 -4.81 5.72 -3.38
CA GLU A 47 -5.53 6.20 -4.55
C GLU A 47 -4.82 7.41 -5.15
N ALA A 48 -4.21 7.20 -6.34
CA ALA A 48 -3.42 8.22 -7.01
C ALA A 48 -4.22 9.09 -8.00
N HIS A 49 -5.39 8.64 -8.45
CA HIS A 49 -6.11 9.26 -9.59
C HIS A 49 -7.58 9.60 -9.30
N LEU A 50 -8.24 8.86 -8.42
CA LEU A 50 -9.65 9.04 -8.12
C LEU A 50 -9.86 9.84 -6.84
N GLU A 51 -11.12 10.09 -6.51
CA GLU A 51 -11.50 10.70 -5.23
C GLU A 51 -11.23 9.70 -4.11
N ALA A 52 -10.45 10.13 -3.11
CA ALA A 52 -10.16 9.34 -1.94
C ALA A 52 -11.24 9.51 -0.87
N GLU A 53 -11.57 8.42 -0.18
CA GLU A 53 -12.52 8.41 0.93
C GLU A 53 -11.91 8.96 2.22
N VAL A 54 -10.60 8.81 2.40
CA VAL A 54 -9.86 9.22 3.60
C VAL A 54 -8.43 9.63 3.28
N ILE A 55 -7.85 10.44 4.16
CA ILE A 55 -6.41 10.71 4.18
C ILE A 55 -5.79 9.94 5.35
N ILE A 56 -4.75 9.16 5.08
CA ILE A 56 -3.97 8.41 6.06
C ILE A 56 -2.62 9.10 6.25
N ARG A 57 -2.33 9.50 7.50
CA ARG A 57 -1.02 10.01 7.91
C ARG A 57 -0.34 9.05 8.85
N GLY A 58 0.96 8.84 8.70
CA GLY A 58 1.72 7.98 9.60
C GLY A 58 3.19 7.88 9.26
N VAL A 59 3.90 7.03 10.00
CA VAL A 59 5.32 6.72 9.78
C VAL A 59 5.45 5.33 9.20
N VAL A 60 6.15 5.17 8.08
CA VAL A 60 6.42 3.86 7.47
C VAL A 60 7.29 3.04 8.41
N ALA A 61 6.75 1.93 8.92
CA ALA A 61 7.44 1.03 9.85
C ALA A 61 8.00 -0.20 9.14
N GLU A 62 7.23 -0.76 8.20
CA GLU A 62 7.59 -1.94 7.43
C GLU A 62 7.06 -1.80 6.00
N ILE A 63 7.75 -2.44 5.06
CA ILE A 63 7.34 -2.48 3.65
C ILE A 63 7.53 -3.90 3.16
N TYR A 64 6.52 -4.43 2.49
CA TYR A 64 6.56 -5.75 1.86
C TYR A 64 6.28 -5.63 0.36
N ASP A 65 7.11 -6.28 -0.45
CA ASP A 65 6.79 -6.54 -1.85
C ASP A 65 5.57 -7.47 -1.93
N VAL A 66 4.66 -7.18 -2.85
CA VAL A 66 3.47 -8.01 -3.12
C VAL A 66 3.54 -8.56 -4.54
N ALA A 67 3.32 -9.87 -4.68
CA ALA A 67 3.02 -10.49 -5.96
C ALA A 67 1.55 -10.88 -6.05
N PHE A 68 1.02 -10.80 -7.26
CA PHE A 68 -0.23 -11.44 -7.63
C PHE A 68 0.05 -12.75 -8.38
N GLU A 69 -0.66 -13.80 -8.00
CA GLU A 69 -0.67 -15.09 -8.69
C GLU A 69 -2.10 -15.40 -9.14
N GLN A 70 -2.26 -15.74 -10.42
CA GLN A 70 -3.53 -16.23 -10.93
C GLN A 70 -3.55 -17.76 -10.92
N LYS A 71 -4.54 -18.34 -10.24
CA LYS A 71 -4.74 -19.78 -10.20
C LYS A 71 -6.23 -20.11 -10.32
N ASP A 72 -6.56 -20.97 -11.28
CA ASP A 72 -7.94 -21.42 -11.55
C ASP A 72 -8.95 -20.27 -11.75
N GLY A 73 -8.51 -19.16 -12.34
CA GLY A 73 -9.33 -17.97 -12.57
C GLY A 73 -9.52 -17.05 -11.36
N ALA A 74 -8.89 -17.35 -10.22
CA ALA A 74 -8.83 -16.49 -9.05
C ALA A 74 -7.47 -15.78 -8.95
N VAL A 75 -7.48 -14.53 -8.48
CA VAL A 75 -6.27 -13.76 -8.15
C VAL A 75 -5.98 -13.94 -6.67
N PHE A 76 -4.76 -14.35 -6.36
CA PHE A 76 -4.22 -14.41 -5.01
C PHE A 76 -3.12 -13.37 -4.89
N SER A 77 -3.03 -12.73 -3.73
CA SER A 77 -1.85 -11.97 -3.36
C SER A 77 -1.18 -12.58 -2.15
N TYR A 78 0.10 -12.28 -2.05
CA TYR A 78 0.86 -12.57 -0.85
C TYR A 78 2.01 -11.57 -0.73
N ALA A 79 2.24 -11.13 0.50
CA ALA A 79 3.46 -10.43 0.87
C ALA A 79 4.64 -11.40 0.71
N ILE A 80 5.61 -11.05 -0.13
CA ILE A 80 6.72 -11.95 -0.49
C ILE A 80 7.91 -11.72 0.43
N LYS A 81 8.36 -10.47 0.52
CA LYS A 81 9.66 -10.13 1.09
C LYS A 81 9.62 -8.74 1.71
N PRO A 82 10.18 -8.55 2.91
CA PRO A 82 10.40 -7.22 3.46
C PRO A 82 11.45 -6.47 2.64
N ILE A 83 11.19 -5.21 2.36
CA ILE A 83 12.09 -4.28 1.68
C ILE A 83 12.27 -3.02 2.52
N GLU A 84 13.39 -2.32 2.35
CA GLU A 84 13.66 -1.10 3.12
C GLU A 84 13.11 0.18 2.47
N GLN A 85 12.88 0.14 1.16
CA GLN A 85 12.40 1.27 0.38
C GLN A 85 11.67 0.83 -0.88
N VAL A 86 10.68 1.62 -1.26
CA VAL A 86 10.02 1.62 -2.56
C VAL A 86 10.68 2.67 -3.43
N THR A 87 11.05 2.27 -4.65
CA THR A 87 11.54 3.18 -5.69
C THR A 87 10.55 3.20 -6.86
N ARG A 88 10.59 4.27 -7.67
CA ARG A 88 9.92 4.23 -8.98
C ARG A 88 10.51 3.09 -9.83
N PHE A 89 9.66 2.49 -10.64
CA PHE A 89 9.91 1.33 -11.49
C PHE A 89 10.15 0.05 -10.67
N GLY A 90 9.24 -0.24 -9.74
CA GLY A 90 9.24 -1.47 -8.96
C GLY A 90 9.22 -2.74 -9.81
N THR A 91 9.73 -3.86 -9.28
CA THR A 91 9.85 -5.13 -10.02
C THR A 91 8.68 -6.10 -9.83
N THR A 92 7.68 -5.72 -9.04
CA THR A 92 6.60 -6.58 -8.53
C THR A 92 5.22 -6.08 -8.96
N SER A 93 4.15 -6.49 -8.27
CA SER A 93 2.79 -6.02 -8.57
C SER A 93 2.36 -4.82 -7.71
N GLY A 94 2.94 -4.68 -6.51
CA GLY A 94 2.63 -3.61 -5.57
C GLY A 94 3.40 -3.76 -4.26
N PHE A 95 3.07 -2.92 -3.29
CA PHE A 95 3.71 -2.87 -1.98
C PHE A 95 2.67 -2.79 -0.87
N LEU A 96 2.88 -3.52 0.21
CA LEU A 96 2.13 -3.35 1.45
C LEU A 96 2.98 -2.57 2.45
N ALA A 97 2.54 -1.36 2.80
CA ALA A 97 3.16 -0.52 3.80
C ALA A 97 2.45 -0.67 5.14
N VAL A 98 3.22 -0.96 6.20
CA VAL A 98 2.74 -0.90 7.58
C VAL A 98 3.10 0.46 8.16
N LEU A 99 2.10 1.20 8.62
CA LEU A 99 2.26 2.52 9.20
C LEU A 99 2.09 2.47 10.72
N HIS A 100 2.92 3.23 11.42
CA HIS A 100 2.80 3.50 12.86
C HIS A 100 2.41 4.95 13.11
N ASN A 101 1.88 5.22 14.32
CA ASN A 101 1.43 6.56 14.75
C ASN A 101 0.38 7.15 13.79
N VAL A 102 -0.57 6.30 13.39
CA VAL A 102 -1.52 6.64 12.34
C VAL A 102 -2.61 7.58 12.82
N GLU A 103 -2.90 8.57 11.99
CA GLU A 103 -4.06 9.45 12.01
C GLU A 103 -4.89 9.22 10.73
N VAL A 104 -6.21 9.10 10.88
CA VAL A 104 -7.16 8.92 9.77
C VAL A 104 -8.08 10.13 9.71
N ILE A 105 -8.09 10.82 8.57
CA ILE A 105 -8.86 12.04 8.34
C ILE A 105 -9.93 11.74 7.29
N LYS A 106 -11.17 12.16 7.56
CA LYS A 106 -12.32 12.09 6.66
C LYS A 106 -12.66 13.46 6.11
#